data_AF-A0A9J6CDR0-F1
#
_entry.id   AF-A0A9J6CDR0-F1
#
_cell.length_a   1.000
_cell.length_b   1.000
_cell.length_c   1.000
_cell.angle_alpha   90.00
_cell.angle_beta   90.00
_cell.angle_gamma   90.00
#
_symmetry.space_group_name_H-M   'P 1'
#
loop_
_entity.id
_entity.type
_entity.pdbx_description
1 polymer ?
#
loop_
_entity_poly.entity_id
_entity_poly.type
_entity_poly.pdbx_seq_one_letter_code
_entity_poly.pdbx_strand_id
1 'polypeptide(L)'
;MSAVQIYVEAETIDCHYDKLTWVYMPKPIYYCNVKNRDIFSNGLKVKIDGASGKHWSGFSGNNQVEGISIVWASNMKYFPSNIENVFTNLILIQISNSKLIHITSEDLKPFPKLKFLSFLGNLIEFIPENLFIHNQDLEVIGLDFNKIQHIDKKAFNKLNKLKVLDLLNNVCTSVGNADTRNDVLITIKQIERGACQSDKYATRTEN
;
A
#
# COMPACT_ATOMS: atom_id res chain seq x y z
N MET A 1 -29.08 -4.19 -17.76
CA MET A 1 -27.81 -4.65 -17.17
C MET A 1 -27.69 -3.98 -15.82
N SER A 2 -27.79 -4.75 -14.72
CA SER A 2 -27.57 -4.19 -13.38
C SER A 2 -26.09 -3.83 -13.27
N ALA A 3 -25.76 -2.62 -12.82
CA ALA A 3 -24.38 -2.25 -12.54
C ALA A 3 -23.82 -3.23 -11.49
N VAL A 4 -22.67 -3.84 -11.77
CA VAL A 4 -21.95 -4.63 -10.77
C VAL A 4 -21.64 -3.69 -9.61
N GLN A 5 -22.20 -3.97 -8.44
CA GLN A 5 -21.98 -3.16 -7.26
C GLN A 5 -20.55 -3.40 -6.77
N ILE A 6 -19.64 -2.47 -7.09
CA ILE A 6 -18.22 -2.52 -6.69
C ILE A 6 -18.01 -2.03 -5.25
N TYR A 7 -19.03 -1.38 -4.66
CA TYR A 7 -18.94 -0.72 -3.36
C TYR A 7 -19.91 -1.34 -2.34
N VAL A 8 -19.43 -1.50 -1.11
CA VAL A 8 -20.32 -1.62 0.05
C VAL A 8 -20.77 -0.25 0.54
N GLU A 9 -21.76 -0.26 1.42
CA GLU A 9 -22.10 0.90 2.24
C GLU A 9 -20.91 1.38 3.07
N ALA A 10 -21.03 2.58 3.61
CA ALA A 10 -19.98 3.16 4.43
C ALA A 10 -19.86 2.40 5.76
N GLU A 11 -18.62 2.08 6.15
CA GLU A 11 -18.32 1.27 7.33
C GLU A 11 -17.40 2.03 8.29
N THR A 12 -17.67 1.87 9.59
CA THR A 12 -16.80 2.37 10.65
C THR A 12 -15.79 1.29 11.05
N ILE A 13 -14.50 1.60 10.98
CA ILE A 13 -13.45 0.70 11.49
C ILE A 13 -13.36 0.77 13.01
N ASP A 14 -13.15 -0.38 13.66
CA ASP A 14 -12.83 -0.48 15.08
C ASP A 14 -11.32 -0.58 15.25
N CYS A 15 -10.71 0.43 15.87
CA CYS A 15 -9.27 0.54 16.03
C CYS A 15 -8.83 0.05 17.42
N HIS A 16 -7.80 -0.77 17.44
CA HIS A 16 -6.86 -0.83 18.55
C HIS A 16 -5.77 0.21 18.30
N TYR A 17 -5.78 1.29 19.08
CA TYR A 17 -4.79 2.35 18.98
C TYR A 17 -3.59 2.06 19.86
N ASP A 18 -2.39 2.14 19.28
CA ASP A 18 -1.13 1.89 19.98
C ASP A 18 0.03 2.63 19.28
N LYS A 19 1.25 2.42 19.76
CA LYS A 19 2.50 2.85 19.12
C LYS A 19 3.12 1.68 18.36
N LEU A 20 3.40 1.92 17.08
CA LEU A 20 4.11 0.96 16.25
C LEU A 20 5.59 1.34 16.14
N THR A 21 6.46 0.35 16.30
CA THR A 21 7.88 0.46 15.95
C THR A 21 8.18 -0.50 14.81
N TRP A 22 8.90 -0.02 13.80
CA TRP A 22 9.40 -0.84 12.72
C TRP A 22 10.87 -0.51 12.47
N VAL A 23 11.66 -1.48 12.02
CA VAL A 23 13.13 -1.35 11.91
C VAL A 23 13.58 -0.17 11.06
N TYR A 24 12.79 0.22 10.07
CA TYR A 24 13.09 1.34 9.18
C TYR A 24 12.58 2.70 9.69
N MET A 25 11.84 2.73 10.79
CA MET A 25 11.33 3.96 11.37
C MET A 25 12.33 4.56 12.36
N PRO A 26 12.59 5.88 12.29
CA PRO A 26 13.52 6.53 13.23
C PRO A 26 12.96 6.63 14.66
N LYS A 27 11.64 6.53 14.81
CA LYS A 27 10.93 6.58 16.09
C LYS A 27 9.59 5.84 15.98
N PRO A 28 8.99 5.41 17.11
CA PRO A 28 7.64 4.87 17.11
C PRO A 28 6.61 5.89 16.61
N ILE A 29 5.57 5.42 15.94
CA ILE A 29 4.47 6.24 15.42
C ILE A 29 3.16 5.86 16.10
N TYR A 30 2.21 6.80 16.18
CA TYR A 30 0.87 6.50 16.68
C TYR A 30 -0.01 5.93 15.57
N TYR A 31 -0.63 4.76 15.74
CA TYR A 31 -1.32 4.08 14.65
C TYR A 31 -2.67 3.46 15.07
N CYS A 32 -3.56 3.29 14.10
CA CYS A 32 -4.74 2.42 14.21
C CYS A 32 -4.40 1.04 13.65
N ASN A 33 -4.43 0.03 14.50
CA ASN A 33 -4.61 -1.35 14.07
C ASN A 33 -6.11 -1.60 13.98
N VAL A 34 -6.66 -1.80 12.78
CA VAL A 34 -8.08 -2.15 12.64
C VAL A 34 -8.34 -3.45 13.44
N LYS A 35 -9.59 -3.80 13.77
CA LYS A 35 -9.94 -5.07 14.45
C LYS A 35 -11.03 -5.82 13.70
N ASN A 36 -12.11 -5.14 13.34
CA ASN A 36 -13.23 -5.67 12.56
C ASN A 36 -12.86 -5.88 11.08
N ARG A 37 -12.01 -6.88 10.78
CA ARG A 37 -11.60 -7.17 9.39
C ARG A 37 -12.68 -7.85 8.55
N ASP A 38 -13.73 -8.32 9.18
CA ASP A 38 -14.90 -8.92 8.55
C ASP A 38 -15.62 -7.96 7.60
N ILE A 39 -15.51 -6.65 7.80
CA ILE A 39 -16.02 -5.63 6.85
C ILE A 39 -15.37 -5.74 5.46
N PHE A 40 -14.18 -6.36 5.35
CA PHE A 40 -13.46 -6.57 4.10
C PHE A 40 -13.61 -7.99 3.53
N SER A 41 -14.64 -8.75 3.94
CA SER A 41 -14.78 -10.17 3.61
C SER A 41 -15.46 -10.46 2.25
N ASN A 42 -16.16 -9.50 1.67
CA ASN A 42 -16.97 -9.73 0.47
C ASN A 42 -16.24 -9.45 -0.86
N GLY A 43 -15.00 -8.97 -0.82
CA GLY A 43 -14.24 -8.67 -2.05
C GLY A 43 -14.61 -7.37 -2.74
N LEU A 44 -15.45 -6.53 -2.14
CA LEU A 44 -15.84 -5.22 -2.66
C LEU A 44 -14.97 -4.11 -2.08
N LYS A 45 -15.02 -2.93 -2.70
CA LYS A 45 -14.36 -1.72 -2.20
C LYS A 45 -15.15 -1.17 -1.02
N VAL A 46 -14.49 -1.07 0.14
CA VAL A 46 -15.07 -0.54 1.37
C VAL A 46 -14.80 0.95 1.48
N LYS A 47 -15.86 1.73 1.71
CA LYS A 47 -15.76 3.15 2.04
C LYS A 47 -15.70 3.30 3.56
N ILE A 48 -14.63 3.90 4.08
CA ILE A 48 -14.49 4.15 5.52
C ILE A 48 -15.11 5.51 5.86
N ASP A 49 -16.04 5.57 6.80
CA ASP A 49 -16.68 6.83 7.24
C ASP A 49 -16.31 7.28 8.65
N GLY A 50 -15.72 6.38 9.44
CA GLY A 50 -15.36 6.67 10.81
C GLY A 50 -14.37 5.65 11.37
N ALA A 51 -13.81 6.01 12.52
CA ALA A 51 -13.05 5.08 13.35
C ALA A 51 -13.55 5.16 14.79
N SER A 52 -13.75 4.00 15.39
CA SER A 52 -14.08 3.82 16.80
C SER A 52 -12.91 3.21 17.57
N GLY A 53 -13.05 3.06 18.88
CA GLY A 53 -12.01 2.53 19.76
C GLY A 53 -11.45 3.57 20.73
N LYS A 54 -10.82 3.09 21.81
CA LYS A 54 -10.24 3.96 22.84
C LYS A 54 -8.81 4.34 22.45
N HIS A 55 -8.54 5.65 22.36
CA HIS A 55 -7.20 6.18 22.09
C HIS A 55 -6.18 5.80 23.17
N TRP A 56 -4.91 5.68 22.76
CA TRP A 56 -3.80 5.49 23.69
C TRP A 56 -3.61 6.73 24.58
N SER A 57 -3.11 6.55 25.80
CA SER A 57 -2.91 7.65 26.75
C SER A 57 -2.02 8.76 26.17
N GLY A 58 -2.47 10.01 26.27
CA GLY A 58 -1.79 11.18 25.70
C GLY A 58 -2.18 11.51 24.25
N PHE A 59 -3.06 10.73 23.63
CA PHE A 59 -3.66 11.00 22.33
C PHE A 59 -5.16 11.20 22.47
N SER A 60 -5.72 12.15 21.72
CA SER A 60 -7.11 12.58 21.87
C SER A 60 -7.91 12.58 20.55
N GLY A 61 -7.30 12.21 19.42
CA GLY A 61 -8.03 12.19 18.16
C GLY A 61 -7.32 11.52 16.99
N ASN A 62 -8.12 11.26 15.95
CA ASN A 62 -7.69 10.60 14.71
C ASN A 62 -6.74 11.46 13.86
N ASN A 63 -6.75 12.78 14.05
CA ASN A 63 -5.82 13.71 13.41
C ASN A 63 -4.36 13.53 13.88
N GLN A 64 -4.13 12.86 15.01
CA GLN A 64 -2.79 12.52 15.50
C GLN A 64 -2.30 11.15 15.02
N VAL A 65 -3.15 10.36 14.35
CA VAL A 65 -2.80 9.03 13.85
C VAL A 65 -1.91 9.17 12.62
N GLU A 66 -0.74 8.53 12.71
CA GLU A 66 0.33 8.54 11.73
C GLU A 66 0.36 7.25 10.89
N GLY A 67 -0.31 6.18 11.34
CA GLY A 67 -0.34 4.90 10.62
C GLY A 67 -1.69 4.20 10.67
N ILE A 68 -1.99 3.44 9.61
CA ILE A 68 -3.10 2.48 9.58
C ILE A 68 -2.57 1.10 9.20
N SER A 69 -3.03 0.07 9.92
CA SER A 69 -2.69 -1.33 9.66
C SER A 69 -3.95 -2.19 9.47
N ILE A 70 -4.05 -2.81 8.30
CA ILE A 70 -5.11 -3.74 7.93
C ILE A 70 -4.47 -5.09 7.57
N VAL A 71 -4.38 -5.98 8.54
CA VAL A 71 -3.73 -7.29 8.38
C VAL A 71 -4.73 -8.43 8.47
N TRP A 72 -4.51 -9.47 7.68
CA TRP A 72 -5.30 -10.71 7.66
C TRP A 72 -6.79 -10.51 7.38
N ALA A 73 -7.14 -9.53 6.56
CA ALA A 73 -8.50 -9.45 6.03
C ALA A 73 -8.76 -10.63 5.07
N SER A 74 -9.91 -11.28 5.18
CA SER A 74 -10.14 -12.56 4.51
C SER A 74 -10.28 -12.45 2.98
N ASN A 75 -10.65 -11.28 2.45
CA ASN A 75 -10.94 -11.07 1.03
C ASN A 75 -10.92 -9.59 0.59
N MET A 76 -9.95 -8.80 1.03
CA MET A 76 -9.89 -7.36 0.71
C MET A 76 -9.26 -7.12 -0.68
N LYS A 77 -10.03 -7.26 -1.75
CA LYS A 77 -9.52 -7.15 -3.13
C LYS A 77 -9.12 -5.74 -3.56
N TYR A 78 -9.74 -4.71 -2.98
CA TYR A 78 -9.58 -3.31 -3.33
C TYR A 78 -9.06 -2.50 -2.15
N PHE A 79 -8.28 -1.45 -2.43
CA PHE A 79 -7.89 -0.47 -1.43
C PHE A 79 -9.13 0.28 -0.91
N PRO A 80 -9.27 0.55 0.41
CA PRO A 80 -10.44 1.22 0.96
C PRO A 80 -10.43 2.70 0.62
N SER A 81 -11.59 3.30 0.35
CA SER A 81 -11.68 4.74 0.13
C SER A 81 -12.00 5.50 1.41
N ASN A 82 -11.81 6.83 1.38
CA ASN A 82 -12.19 7.79 2.43
C ASN A 82 -11.39 7.71 3.74
N ILE A 83 -10.30 6.95 3.79
CA ILE A 83 -9.43 6.86 4.97
C ILE A 83 -8.89 8.25 5.35
N GLU A 84 -8.59 9.09 4.37
CA GLU A 84 -8.09 10.47 4.54
C GLU A 84 -9.05 11.39 5.31
N ASN A 85 -10.35 11.09 5.29
CA ASN A 85 -11.35 11.86 6.04
C ASN A 85 -11.36 11.48 7.53
N VAL A 86 -10.84 10.29 7.85
CA VAL A 86 -10.71 9.79 9.21
C VAL A 86 -9.32 10.13 9.77
N PHE A 87 -8.25 9.84 9.02
CA PHE A 87 -6.87 10.06 9.44
C PHE A 87 -6.16 11.04 8.49
N THR A 88 -5.90 12.26 8.97
CA THR A 88 -5.39 13.36 8.15
C THR A 88 -3.86 13.50 8.12
N ASN A 89 -3.14 12.62 8.84
CA ASN A 89 -1.68 12.72 9.01
C ASN A 89 -0.94 11.39 8.77
N LEU A 90 -1.48 10.51 7.92
CA LEU A 90 -0.86 9.23 7.63
C LEU A 90 0.50 9.38 6.94
N ILE A 91 1.50 8.71 7.53
CA ILE A 91 2.84 8.49 6.97
C ILE A 91 3.11 6.99 6.73
N LEU A 92 2.32 6.10 7.35
CA LEU A 92 2.34 4.66 7.16
C LEU A 92 0.98 4.15 6.68
N ILE A 93 0.98 3.34 5.62
CA ILE A 93 -0.13 2.45 5.29
C ILE A 93 0.41 1.03 5.20
N GLN A 94 -0.14 0.14 6.02
CA GLN A 94 0.15 -1.28 6.00
C GLN A 94 -1.14 -2.05 5.70
N ILE A 95 -1.14 -2.80 4.59
CA ILE A 95 -2.21 -3.74 4.27
C ILE A 95 -1.55 -5.07 3.93
N SER A 96 -1.55 -6.05 4.83
CA SER A 96 -0.77 -7.28 4.65
C SER A 96 -1.60 -8.54 4.78
N ASN A 97 -1.30 -9.56 3.97
CA ASN A 97 -1.98 -10.86 4.01
C ASN A 97 -3.50 -10.74 3.83
N SER A 98 -3.96 -9.84 2.96
CA SER A 98 -5.36 -9.41 2.88
C SER A 98 -6.01 -9.67 1.51
N LYS A 99 -5.30 -10.33 0.58
CA LYS A 99 -5.73 -10.58 -0.81
C LYS A 99 -5.97 -9.31 -1.63
N LEU A 100 -5.23 -8.24 -1.35
CA LEU A 100 -5.26 -7.01 -2.13
C LEU A 100 -4.75 -7.26 -3.55
N ILE A 101 -5.52 -6.84 -4.54
CA ILE A 101 -5.21 -7.01 -5.98
C ILE A 101 -5.12 -5.64 -6.66
N HIS A 102 -6.12 -4.79 -6.40
CA HIS A 102 -6.30 -3.54 -7.14
C HIS A 102 -5.91 -2.33 -6.30
N ILE A 103 -4.92 -1.59 -6.81
CA ILE A 103 -4.42 -0.35 -6.24
C ILE A 103 -4.11 0.60 -7.40
N THR A 104 -4.54 1.84 -7.28
CA THR A 104 -4.36 2.88 -8.30
C THR A 104 -3.68 4.11 -7.70
N SER A 105 -3.19 5.00 -8.56
CA SER A 105 -2.63 6.28 -8.12
C SER A 105 -3.66 7.14 -7.37
N GLU A 106 -4.95 7.05 -7.74
CA GLU A 106 -6.03 7.77 -7.05
C GLU A 106 -6.29 7.22 -5.64
N ASP A 107 -6.02 5.94 -5.38
CA ASP A 107 -6.12 5.38 -4.02
C ASP A 107 -5.02 5.93 -3.10
N LEU A 108 -3.83 6.23 -3.64
CA LEU A 108 -2.69 6.72 -2.84
C LEU A 108 -2.53 8.26 -2.83
N LYS A 109 -3.19 8.94 -3.78
CA LYS A 109 -3.18 10.41 -3.93
C LYS A 109 -3.56 11.18 -2.66
N PRO A 110 -4.53 10.75 -1.83
CA PRO A 110 -4.88 11.47 -0.61
C PRO A 110 -3.79 11.49 0.47
N PHE A 111 -2.72 10.68 0.32
CA PHE A 111 -1.68 10.50 1.33
C PHE A 111 -0.31 11.01 0.85
N PRO A 112 -0.15 12.33 0.58
CA PRO A 112 1.10 12.87 0.04
C PRO A 112 2.29 12.78 1.02
N LYS A 113 2.01 12.57 2.31
CA LYS A 113 3.01 12.45 3.39
C LYS A 113 3.52 11.02 3.61
N LEU A 114 3.10 10.05 2.79
CA LEU A 114 3.53 8.67 2.96
C LEU A 114 5.05 8.54 2.88
N LYS A 115 5.59 7.83 3.87
CA LYS A 115 7.00 7.45 3.98
C LYS A 115 7.17 5.94 3.95
N PHE A 116 6.19 5.22 4.48
CA PHE A 116 6.24 3.77 4.64
C PHE A 116 4.98 3.15 4.02
N LEU A 117 5.18 2.22 3.10
CA LEU A 117 4.10 1.47 2.46
C LEU A 117 4.44 -0.01 2.52
N SER A 118 3.54 -0.83 3.04
CA SER A 118 3.69 -2.28 3.05
C SER A 118 2.43 -2.95 2.55
N PHE A 119 2.58 -3.68 1.45
CA PHE A 119 1.57 -4.57 0.87
C PHE A 119 2.03 -6.03 0.88
N LEU A 120 2.80 -6.41 1.89
CA LEU A 120 3.32 -7.76 2.12
C LEU A 120 2.21 -8.84 2.00
N GLY A 121 2.49 -9.91 1.28
CA GLY A 121 1.63 -11.10 1.27
C GLY A 121 0.27 -10.89 0.59
N ASN A 122 0.19 -10.03 -0.41
CA ASN A 122 -1.04 -9.81 -1.17
C ASN A 122 -0.97 -10.48 -2.57
N LEU A 123 -1.85 -10.06 -3.48
CA LEU A 123 -2.03 -10.65 -4.80
C LEU A 123 -1.82 -9.60 -5.91
N ILE A 124 -0.95 -8.62 -5.67
CA ILE A 124 -0.64 -7.57 -6.65
C ILE A 124 0.18 -8.18 -7.79
N GLU A 125 -0.24 -7.91 -9.02
CA GLU A 125 0.43 -8.45 -10.23
C GLU A 125 1.17 -7.39 -11.05
N PHE A 126 0.74 -6.12 -10.96
CA PHE A 126 1.20 -5.03 -11.82
C PHE A 126 1.54 -3.79 -11.01
N ILE A 127 2.66 -3.16 -11.35
CA ILE A 127 3.04 -1.84 -10.86
C ILE A 127 3.13 -0.88 -12.07
N PRO A 128 2.11 -0.04 -12.32
CA PRO A 128 2.11 0.89 -13.45
C PRO A 128 3.01 2.11 -13.18
N GLU A 129 3.36 2.86 -14.24
CA GLU A 129 4.22 4.06 -14.19
C GLU A 129 3.79 5.06 -13.11
N ASN A 130 2.49 5.27 -12.98
CA ASN A 130 1.93 6.35 -12.18
C ASN A 130 1.51 5.95 -10.77
N LEU A 131 1.68 4.69 -10.34
CA LEU A 131 1.14 4.21 -9.07
C LEU A 131 1.53 5.10 -7.88
N PHE A 132 2.79 5.55 -7.84
CA PHE A 132 3.34 6.35 -6.74
C PHE A 132 3.56 7.83 -7.09
N ILE A 133 2.93 8.35 -8.16
CA ILE A 133 3.19 9.70 -8.68
C ILE A 133 2.95 10.83 -7.65
N HIS A 134 2.06 10.59 -6.68
CA HIS A 134 1.70 11.54 -5.62
C HIS A 134 2.45 11.32 -4.30
N ASN A 135 3.29 10.28 -4.19
CA ASN A 135 3.90 9.84 -2.92
C ASN A 135 5.44 9.89 -3.01
N GLN A 136 5.98 11.03 -3.45
CA GLN A 136 7.42 11.22 -3.70
C GLN A 136 8.29 11.16 -2.44
N ASP A 137 7.65 11.21 -1.28
CA ASP A 137 8.29 11.12 0.04
C ASP A 137 8.47 9.69 0.56
N LEU A 138 8.05 8.68 -0.22
CA LEU A 138 8.24 7.28 0.13
C LEU A 138 9.72 6.95 0.34
N GLU A 139 10.01 6.36 1.52
CA GLU A 139 11.33 5.92 1.95
C GLU A 139 11.44 4.39 1.92
N VAL A 140 10.33 3.68 2.17
CA VAL A 140 10.26 2.21 2.19
C VAL A 140 9.00 1.73 1.48
N ILE A 141 9.19 0.79 0.55
CA ILE A 141 8.10 0.07 -0.12
C ILE A 141 8.31 -1.43 0.08
N GLY A 142 7.39 -2.09 0.78
CA GLY A 142 7.33 -3.54 0.90
C GLY A 142 6.24 -4.10 -0.03
N LEU A 143 6.65 -4.86 -1.03
CA LEU A 143 5.81 -5.57 -2.00
C LEU A 143 6.14 -7.07 -2.03
N ASP A 144 6.80 -7.55 -0.99
CA ASP A 144 7.21 -8.94 -0.84
C ASP A 144 6.02 -9.90 -0.75
N PHE A 145 6.22 -11.13 -1.20
CA PHE A 145 5.21 -12.18 -1.25
C PHE A 145 3.93 -11.78 -2.01
N ASN A 146 4.07 -11.07 -3.13
CA ASN A 146 2.97 -10.77 -4.06
C ASN A 146 3.03 -11.69 -5.30
N LYS A 147 2.37 -11.28 -6.39
CA LYS A 147 2.34 -11.96 -7.70
C LYS A 147 2.87 -11.07 -8.81
N ILE A 148 3.74 -10.11 -8.47
CA ILE A 148 4.19 -9.09 -9.41
C ILE A 148 4.97 -9.75 -10.54
N GLN A 149 4.43 -9.60 -11.74
CA GLN A 149 4.98 -10.14 -12.99
C GLN A 149 5.36 -9.02 -13.96
N HIS A 150 4.90 -7.80 -13.72
CA HIS A 150 5.23 -6.65 -14.52
C HIS A 150 5.38 -5.39 -13.66
N ILE A 151 6.49 -4.69 -13.86
CA ILE A 151 6.74 -3.37 -13.29
C ILE A 151 7.10 -2.45 -14.45
N ASP A 152 6.35 -1.37 -14.60
CA ASP A 152 6.65 -0.36 -15.61
C ASP A 152 8.04 0.23 -15.37
N LYS A 153 8.78 0.48 -16.47
CA LYS A 153 10.16 0.98 -16.46
C LYS A 153 10.33 2.31 -15.71
N LYS A 154 9.26 3.08 -15.52
CA LYS A 154 9.26 4.39 -14.87
C LYS A 154 8.53 4.42 -13.52
N ALA A 155 8.01 3.28 -13.06
CA ALA A 155 7.19 3.18 -11.83
C ALA A 155 7.82 3.84 -10.59
N PHE A 156 9.15 3.87 -10.52
CA PHE A 156 9.90 4.38 -9.36
C PHE A 156 10.67 5.68 -9.62
N ASN A 157 10.59 6.27 -10.82
CA ASN A 157 11.46 7.39 -11.25
C ASN A 157 11.31 8.68 -10.43
N LYS A 158 10.20 8.84 -9.69
CA LYS A 158 9.95 10.01 -8.85
C LYS A 158 10.31 9.79 -7.38
N LEU A 159 10.69 8.57 -6.98
CA LEU A 159 10.91 8.20 -5.58
C LEU A 159 12.36 8.45 -5.13
N ASN A 160 12.78 9.71 -5.19
CA ASN A 160 14.16 10.10 -4.88
C ASN A 160 14.60 9.80 -3.44
N LYS A 161 13.63 9.66 -2.52
CA LYS A 161 13.86 9.36 -1.10
C LYS A 161 13.82 7.87 -0.76
N LEU A 162 13.55 7.00 -1.73
CA LEU A 162 13.46 5.56 -1.52
C LEU A 162 14.81 5.01 -1.03
N LYS A 163 14.75 4.19 0.01
CA LYS A 163 15.91 3.57 0.68
C LYS A 163 15.79 2.05 0.72
N VAL A 164 14.57 1.53 0.73
CA VAL A 164 14.27 0.10 0.76
C VAL A 164 13.14 -0.19 -0.23
N LEU A 165 13.33 -1.20 -1.06
CA LEU A 165 12.34 -1.72 -2.00
C LEU A 165 12.37 -3.24 -1.92
N ASP A 166 11.36 -3.81 -1.25
CA ASP A 166 11.23 -5.25 -1.12
C ASP A 166 10.30 -5.83 -2.17
N LEU A 167 10.87 -6.67 -3.03
CA LEU A 167 10.20 -7.39 -4.12
C LEU A 167 10.38 -8.90 -3.99
N LEU A 168 10.90 -9.38 -2.85
CA LEU A 168 11.15 -10.80 -2.61
C LEU A 168 9.87 -11.64 -2.80
N ASN A 169 10.02 -12.85 -3.32
CA ASN A 169 8.90 -13.77 -3.55
C ASN A 169 7.80 -13.22 -4.46
N ASN A 170 8.19 -12.50 -5.51
CA ASN A 170 7.35 -12.20 -6.67
C ASN A 170 7.74 -13.08 -7.87
N VAL A 171 6.95 -13.02 -8.95
CA VAL A 171 7.29 -13.69 -10.23
C VAL A 171 8.53 -13.05 -10.88
N CYS A 172 8.74 -11.78 -10.57
CA CYS A 172 9.85 -10.93 -10.98
C CYS A 172 11.22 -11.34 -10.39
N THR A 173 11.66 -12.55 -10.67
CA THR A 173 12.89 -13.14 -10.11
C THR A 173 14.17 -12.36 -10.46
N SER A 174 14.16 -11.61 -11.57
CA SER A 174 15.33 -10.87 -12.08
C SER A 174 15.61 -9.53 -11.40
N VAL A 175 14.73 -9.01 -10.56
CA VAL A 175 14.89 -7.68 -9.91
C VAL A 175 15.48 -7.77 -8.49
N GLY A 176 15.36 -8.92 -7.83
CA GLY A 176 15.89 -9.14 -6.47
C GLY A 176 15.23 -8.26 -5.40
N ASN A 177 15.80 -8.27 -4.18
CA ASN A 177 15.43 -7.40 -3.06
C ASN A 177 16.48 -6.28 -2.88
N ALA A 178 16.07 -5.13 -2.35
CA ALA A 178 16.94 -4.00 -2.05
C ALA A 178 16.71 -3.41 -0.64
N ASP A 179 17.65 -3.69 0.27
CA ASP A 179 17.61 -3.24 1.67
C ASP A 179 18.50 -2.02 1.97
N THR A 180 19.25 -1.55 0.97
CA THR A 180 20.03 -0.31 1.06
C THR A 180 19.72 0.63 -0.10
N ARG A 181 20.01 1.92 0.08
CA ARG A 181 19.82 2.91 -0.99
C ARG A 181 20.59 2.55 -2.27
N ASN A 182 21.79 1.99 -2.14
CA ASN A 182 22.59 1.60 -3.32
C ASN A 182 21.95 0.43 -4.05
N ASP A 183 21.45 -0.56 -3.31
CA ASP A 183 20.75 -1.70 -3.89
C ASP A 183 19.46 -1.25 -4.58
N VAL A 184 18.72 -0.30 -3.98
CA VAL A 184 17.51 0.28 -4.61
C VAL A 184 17.85 0.91 -5.96
N LEU A 185 18.96 1.65 -6.06
CA LEU A 185 19.38 2.24 -7.33
C LEU A 185 19.78 1.19 -8.38
N ILE A 186 20.35 0.05 -7.95
CA ILE A 186 20.68 -1.07 -8.85
C ILE A 186 19.39 -1.74 -9.34
N THR A 187 18.48 -2.03 -8.42
CA THR A 187 17.16 -2.63 -8.68
C THR A 187 16.33 -1.77 -9.63
N ILE A 188 16.26 -0.45 -9.42
CA ILE A 188 15.56 0.47 -10.34
C ILE A 188 16.20 0.45 -11.74
N LYS A 189 17.54 0.46 -11.84
CA LYS A 189 18.22 0.35 -13.15
C LYS A 189 17.94 -0.96 -13.87
N GLN A 190 17.76 -2.06 -13.14
CA GLN A 190 17.34 -3.33 -13.73
C GLN A 190 15.92 -3.23 -14.30
N ILE A 191 14.99 -2.64 -13.55
CA ILE A 191 13.60 -2.41 -13.98
C ILE A 191 13.57 -1.51 -15.23
N GLU A 192 14.32 -0.41 -15.25
CA GLU A 192 14.44 0.50 -16.40
C GLU A 192 14.91 -0.23 -17.67
N ARG A 193 15.79 -1.22 -17.51
CA ARG A 193 16.28 -2.10 -18.59
C ARG A 193 15.28 -3.21 -18.97
N GLY A 194 14.15 -3.30 -18.29
CA GLY A 194 13.08 -4.26 -18.56
C GLY A 194 13.17 -5.55 -17.75
N ALA A 195 13.89 -5.61 -16.64
CA ALA A 195 14.06 -6.81 -15.82
C ALA A 195 12.78 -7.33 -15.12
N CYS A 196 11.58 -6.88 -15.52
CA CYS A 196 10.32 -7.30 -14.93
C CYS A 196 9.17 -7.09 -15.92
N GLN A 197 9.24 -7.77 -17.05
CA GLN A 197 8.34 -7.55 -18.17
C GLN A 197 7.91 -8.92 -18.70
N SER A 198 6.67 -9.33 -18.44
CA SER A 198 6.12 -10.51 -19.11
C SER A 198 5.59 -10.15 -20.50
N ASP A 199 5.85 -11.01 -21.49
CA ASP A 199 5.48 -10.78 -22.90
C ASP A 199 3.98 -10.57 -23.13
N LYS A 200 3.13 -10.96 -22.16
CA LYS A 200 1.66 -10.91 -22.27
C LYS A 200 1.06 -9.50 -22.17
N TYR A 201 1.82 -8.50 -21.72
CA TYR A 201 1.31 -7.14 -21.49
C TYR A 201 1.94 -6.06 -22.37
N ALA A 202 2.91 -6.42 -23.22
CA ALA A 202 3.49 -5.50 -24.21
C ALA A 202 2.51 -5.04 -25.30
N THR A 203 1.28 -5.58 -25.34
CA THR A 203 0.27 -5.30 -26.38
C THR A 203 -1.00 -4.59 -25.89
N ARG A 204 -1.03 -4.05 -24.66
CA ARG A 204 -2.13 -3.19 -24.19
C ARG A 204 -1.67 -1.74 -24.01
N THR A 205 -1.13 -1.16 -25.07
CA THR A 205 -1.11 0.30 -25.25
C THR A 205 -2.14 0.65 -26.33
N GLU A 206 -3.15 1.41 -25.90
CA GLU A 206 -3.93 2.37 -26.69
C GLU A 206 -4.73 1.85 -27.90
N ASN A 207 -6.05 1.74 -27.71
CA ASN A 207 -7.07 2.07 -28.71
C ASN A 207 -8.20 2.82 -28.01
#